data_AF-A0A3L7JSF2-F1
#
_entry.id   AF-A0A3L7JSF2-F1
#
_cell.length_a   1.000
_cell.length_b   1.000
_cell.length_c   1.000
_cell.angle_alpha   90.00
_cell.angle_beta   90.00
_cell.angle_gamma   90.00
#
_symmetry.space_group_name_H-M   'P 1'
#
loop_
_entity.id
_entity.type
_entity.pdbx_description
1 polymer ?
#
loop_
_entity_poly.entity_id
_entity_poly.type
_entity_poly.pdbx_seq_one_letter_code
_entity_poly.pdbx_strand_id
1 'polypeptide(L)' 'MSIKLIARVSSLLEEEDPIVHELIMETILQVSASPISPEAHSKKIDRLLERKLKSRGGNEE' A
#
# COMPACT_ATOMS: atom_id res chain seq x y z
N MET A 1 15.91 6.87 -1.33
CA MET A 1 14.65 6.09 -1.38
C MET A 1 14.98 4.60 -1.24
N SER A 2 14.23 3.83 -0.45
CA SER A 2 14.49 2.39 -0.30
C SER A 2 13.99 1.62 -1.53
N ILE A 3 14.85 0.77 -2.09
CA ILE A 3 14.56 -0.10 -3.25
C ILE A 3 13.31 -0.96 -2.99
N LYS A 4 13.09 -1.40 -1.74
CA LYS A 4 11.93 -2.23 -1.36
C LYS A 4 10.60 -1.49 -1.53
N LEU A 5 10.54 -0.22 -1.15
CA LEU A 5 9.32 0.59 -1.25
C LEU A 5 8.97 0.86 -2.72
N ILE A 6 9.98 1.14 -3.54
CA ILE A 6 9.80 1.34 -4.98
C ILE A 6 9.27 0.05 -5.62
N ALA A 7 9.91 -1.09 -5.37
CA ALA A 7 9.46 -2.38 -5.91
C ALA A 7 8.02 -2.72 -5.49
N ARG A 8 7.65 -2.42 -4.23
CA ARG A 8 6.30 -2.66 -3.71
C ARG A 8 5.26 -1.77 -4.38
N VAL A 9 5.54 -0.47 -4.55
CA VAL A 9 4.64 0.46 -5.23
C VAL A 9 4.52 0.13 -6.72
N SER A 10 5.62 -0.22 -7.39
CA SER A 10 5.63 -0.63 -8.80
C SER A 10 4.78 -1.88 -9.04
N SER A 11 4.89 -2.90 -8.18
CA SER A 11 4.04 -4.09 -8.28
C SER A 11 2.55 -3.79 -8.10
N LEU A 12 2.20 -2.79 -7.27
CA LEU A 12 0.81 -2.39 -7.07
C LEU A 12 0.26 -1.55 -8.25
N LEU A 13 1.12 -0.87 -9.02
CA LEU A 13 0.71 -0.12 -10.20
C LEU A 13 0.32 -1.02 -11.38
N GLU A 14 0.68 -2.31 -11.35
CA GLU A 14 0.28 -3.29 -12.36
C GLU A 14 -1.16 -3.79 -12.16
N GLU A 15 -1.79 -3.47 -11.02
CA GLU A 15 -3.15 -3.88 -10.67
C GLU A 15 -4.19 -2.84 -11.13
N GLU A 16 -5.24 -3.27 -11.85
CA GLU A 16 -6.35 -2.39 -12.30
C GLU A 16 -7.41 -2.14 -11.20
N ASP A 17 -7.15 -2.53 -9.95
CA ASP A 17 -8.10 -2.35 -8.84
C ASP A 17 -8.08 -0.89 -8.31
N PRO A 18 -9.22 -0.15 -8.34
CA PRO A 18 -9.32 1.21 -7.81
C PRO A 18 -8.89 1.36 -6.35
N ILE A 19 -9.05 0.32 -5.53
CA ILE A 19 -8.67 0.28 -4.12
C ILE A 19 -7.16 0.26 -3.97
N VAL A 20 -6.46 -0.47 -4.84
CA VAL A 20 -5.01 -0.52 -4.89
C VAL A 20 -4.46 0.83 -5.35
N HIS A 21 -5.09 1.44 -6.34
CA HIS A 21 -4.73 2.77 -6.81
C HIS A 21 -4.86 3.86 -5.72
N GLU A 22 -5.96 3.85 -4.96
CA GLU A 22 -6.14 4.74 -3.79
C GLU A 22 -5.02 4.53 -2.75
N LEU A 23 -4.66 3.28 -2.47
CA LEU A 23 -3.62 2.93 -1.51
C LEU A 23 -2.23 3.44 -1.92
N ILE A 24 -1.91 3.36 -3.22
CA ILE A 24 -0.67 3.88 -3.79
C ILE A 24 -0.61 5.40 -3.60
N MET A 25 -1.69 6.11 -3.94
CA MET A 25 -1.78 7.56 -3.81
C MET A 25 -1.63 8.03 -2.37
N GLU A 26 -2.31 7.39 -1.41
CA GLU A 26 -2.15 7.69 0.02
C GLU A 26 -0.71 7.47 0.50
N THR A 27 -0.05 6.41 0.02
CA THR A 27 1.33 6.10 0.40
C THR A 27 2.30 7.15 -0.13
N ILE A 28 2.18 7.56 -1.40
CA ILE A 28 3.00 8.60 -2.01
C ILE A 28 2.83 9.93 -1.24
N LEU A 29 1.60 10.31 -0.94
CA LEU A 29 1.30 11.52 -0.17
C LEU A 29 1.93 11.48 1.23
N GLN A 30 1.85 10.36 1.94
CA GLN A 30 2.42 10.23 3.29
C GLN A 30 3.96 10.22 3.29
N VAL A 31 4.59 9.61 2.29
CA VAL A 31 6.06 9.67 2.12
C VAL A 31 6.51 11.10 1.86
N SER A 32 5.72 11.88 1.11
CA SER A 32 6.01 13.30 0.85
C SER A 32 5.79 14.20 2.07
N ALA A 33 4.81 13.85 2.92
CA ALA A 33 4.38 14.67 4.06
C ALA A 33 5.15 14.39 5.37
N SER A 34 5.77 13.22 5.52
CA SER A 34 6.41 12.82 6.77
C SER A 34 7.73 12.08 6.54
N PRO A 35 8.82 12.42 7.25
CA PRO A 35 10.13 11.78 7.11
C PRO A 35 10.20 10.46 7.89
N ILE A 36 9.19 9.59 7.72
CA ILE A 36 9.22 8.24 8.27
C ILE A 36 10.14 7.37 7.41
N SER A 37 10.79 6.38 8.01
CA SER A 37 11.68 5.52 7.23
C SER A 37 10.89 4.78 6.13
N PRO A 38 11.45 4.62 4.92
CA PRO A 38 10.80 3.90 3.83
C PRO A 38 10.34 2.47 4.19
N GLU A 39 11.04 1.85 5.15
CA GLU A 39 10.73 0.51 5.66
C GLU A 39 9.45 0.51 6.51
N ALA A 40 9.19 1.60 7.25
CA ALA A 40 7.93 1.80 7.97
C ALA A 40 6.75 1.97 7.00
N HIS A 41 6.94 2.68 5.89
CA HIS A 41 5.92 2.82 4.84
C HIS A 41 5.61 1.46 4.19
N SER A 42 6.62 0.67 3.83
CA SER A 42 6.41 -0.68 3.26
C SER A 42 5.55 -1.56 4.17
N LYS A 43 5.89 -1.65 5.47
CA LYS A 43 5.11 -2.44 6.45
C LYS A 43 3.68 -1.92 6.60
N LYS A 44 3.45 -0.61 6.44
CA LYS A 44 2.12 -0.01 6.54
C LYS A 44 1.25 -0.39 5.34
N ILE A 45 1.81 -0.40 4.13
CA ILE A 45 1.13 -0.86 2.90
C ILE A 45 0.67 -2.31 3.08
N ASP A 46 1.56 -3.20 3.52
CA ASP A 46 1.23 -4.62 3.70
C ASP A 46 0.07 -4.82 4.69
N ARG A 47 0.09 -4.10 5.83
CA ARG A 47 -1.02 -4.11 6.82
C ARG A 47 -2.33 -3.52 6.30
N LEU A 48 -2.28 -2.57 5.38
CA LEU A 48 -3.47 -1.99 4.78
C LEU A 48 -4.06 -2.94 3.73
N LEU A 49 -3.22 -3.54 2.89
CA LEU A 49 -3.64 -4.59 1.95
C LEU A 49 -4.27 -5.77 2.69
N GLU A 50 -3.62 -6.29 3.73
CA GLU A 50 -4.18 -7.39 4.54
C GLU A 50 -5.54 -7.04 5.13
N ARG A 51 -5.73 -5.81 5.63
CA ARG A 51 -7.02 -5.37 6.19
C ARG A 51 -8.09 -5.18 5.12
N LYS A 52 -7.76 -4.56 3.99
CA LYS A 52 -8.72 -4.35 2.89
C LYS A 52 -9.13 -5.69 2.26
N LEU A 53 -8.18 -6.60 2.05
CA LEU A 53 -8.44 -7.96 1.56
C LEU A 53 -9.31 -8.77 2.55
N LYS A 54 -8.99 -8.75 3.85
CA LYS A 54 -9.82 -9.40 4.88
C LYS A 54 -11.23 -8.82 4.97
N SER A 55 -11.39 -7.50 4.80
CA SER A 55 -12.73 -6.87 4.80
C SER A 55 -13.60 -7.26 3.60
N ARG A 56 -12.98 -7.66 2.48
CA ARG A 56 -13.68 -8.17 1.29
C ARG A 56 -13.98 -9.67 1.37
N GLY A 57 -13.13 -10.44 2.04
CA GLY A 57 -13.32 -11.89 2.24
C GLY A 57 -14.29 -12.27 3.37
N GLY A 58 -14.80 -11.31 4.14
CA GLY A 58 -15.72 -11.54 5.26
C GLY A 58 -17.20 -11.53 4.88
N ASN A 59 -17.55 -11.72 3.60
CA ASN A 59 -18.93 -11.77 3.12
C ASN A 59 -19.35 -13.17 2.65
N GLU A 60 -18.58 -14.19 3.05
CA GLU A 60 -18.90 -15.61 2.89
C GLU A 60 -18.99 -16.28 4.29
N GLU A 61 -20.00 -15.90 5.08
CA GLU A 61 -20.60 -16.75 6.14
C GLU A 61 -22.11 -16.46 6.21
#